data_AF-A0A6P1BXB2-F1
#
_entry.id   AF-A0A6P1BXB2-F1
#
_cell.length_a   1.000
_cell.length_b   1.000
_cell.length_c   1.000
_cell.angle_alpha   90.00
_cell.angle_beta   90.00
_cell.angle_gamma   90.00
#
_symmetry.space_group_name_H-M   'P 1'
#
loop_
_entity.id
_entity.type
_entity.pdbx_description
1 polymer ?
#
loop_
_entity_poly.entity_id
_entity_poly.type
_entity_poly.pdbx_seq_one_letter_code
_entity_poly.pdbx_strand_id
1 'polypeptide(L)'
;SFPPDELLRRYGTLPLAYQPGERWLYNTGSLILGVLIARVAGTVSLTSDSMLRSTLRSASSGSQRSRGSSSLSRHSSTRIIA
;
A
#
# COMPACT_ATOMS: atom_id res chain seq x y z
N SER A 1 10.80 -12.04 -11.83
CA SER A 1 11.35 -11.11 -10.82
C SER A 1 11.98 -11.95 -9.73
N PHE A 2 13.26 -11.75 -9.39
CA PHE A 2 13.91 -12.48 -8.30
C PHE A 2 13.43 -11.95 -6.94
N PRO A 3 13.36 -12.79 -5.89
CA PRO A 3 13.08 -12.30 -4.56
C PRO A 3 14.18 -11.33 -4.09
N PRO A 4 13.84 -10.29 -3.30
CA PRO A 4 14.75 -9.21 -2.92
C PRO A 4 16.00 -9.69 -2.18
N ASP A 5 15.86 -10.73 -1.37
CA ASP A 5 16.96 -11.33 -0.62
C ASP A 5 17.95 -12.07 -1.54
N GLU A 6 17.44 -12.71 -2.59
CA GLU A 6 18.28 -13.38 -3.57
C GLU A 6 19.04 -12.38 -4.44
N LEU A 7 18.42 -11.24 -4.73
CA LEU A 7 19.11 -10.11 -5.37
C LEU A 7 20.29 -9.65 -4.51
N LEU A 8 20.08 -9.39 -3.21
CA LEU A 8 21.17 -9.03 -2.29
C LEU A 8 22.25 -10.11 -2.20
N ARG A 9 21.87 -11.39 -2.16
CA ARG A 9 22.84 -12.50 -2.12
C ARG A 9 23.73 -12.52 -3.35
N ARG A 10 23.17 -12.25 -4.53
CA ARG A 10 23.94 -12.17 -5.78
C ARG A 10 24.83 -10.94 -5.81
N TYR A 11 24.33 -9.77 -5.42
CA TYR A 11 25.15 -8.55 -5.37
C TYR A 11 26.32 -8.65 -4.38
N GLY A 12 26.15 -9.35 -3.26
CA GLY A 12 27.23 -9.58 -2.29
C GLY A 12 28.38 -10.46 -2.79
N THR A 13 28.21 -11.15 -3.92
CA THR A 13 29.27 -11.97 -4.54
C THR A 13 30.09 -11.23 -5.59
N LEU A 14 29.65 -10.04 -6.00
CA LEU A 14 30.34 -9.27 -7.03
C LEU A 14 31.51 -8.48 -6.42
N PRO A 15 32.65 -8.39 -7.13
CA PRO A 15 33.73 -7.52 -6.68
C PRO A 15 33.28 -6.06 -6.69
N LEU A 16 33.77 -5.28 -5.72
CA LEU A 16 33.53 -3.85 -5.68
C LEU A 16 34.19 -3.19 -6.89
N ALA A 17 33.42 -2.40 -7.64
CA ALA A 17 33.94 -1.64 -8.78
C ALA A 17 34.89 -0.52 -8.34
N TYR A 18 34.62 0.07 -7.17
CA TYR A 18 35.42 1.09 -6.50
C TYR A 18 35.22 0.95 -4.99
N GLN A 19 36.16 1.46 -4.19
CA GLN A 19 35.94 1.44 -2.74
C GLN A 19 34.81 2.39 -2.35
N PRO A 20 34.06 2.08 -1.29
CA PRO A 20 33.02 2.97 -0.78
C PRO A 20 33.58 4.37 -0.49
N GLY A 21 32.95 5.40 -1.06
CA GLY A 21 33.35 6.80 -0.87
C GLY A 21 34.32 7.36 -1.91
N GLU A 22 34.93 6.53 -2.75
CA GLU A 22 35.85 7.04 -3.81
C GLU A 22 35.09 7.61 -5.00
N ARG A 23 33.94 7.03 -5.35
CA ARG A 23 33.12 7.45 -6.48
C ARG A 23 31.63 7.30 -6.20
N TRP A 24 30.84 8.13 -6.87
CA TRP A 24 29.39 8.01 -6.87
C TRP A 24 28.94 7.21 -8.09
N LEU A 25 28.28 6.08 -7.85
CA LEU A 25 27.72 5.22 -8.88
C LEU A 25 26.20 5.32 -8.88
N TYR A 26 25.62 5.47 -10.06
CA TYR A 26 24.18 5.47 -10.22
C TYR A 26 23.63 4.04 -10.24
N ASN A 27 22.38 3.89 -9.80
CA ASN A 27 21.58 2.66 -9.85
C ASN A 27 21.81 1.65 -8.70
N THR A 28 22.96 0.96 -8.65
CA THR A 28 23.13 -0.22 -7.77
C THR A 28 22.91 0.09 -6.28
N GLY A 29 23.41 1.24 -5.81
CA GLY A 29 23.20 1.69 -4.43
C GLY A 29 21.72 1.93 -4.11
N SER A 30 20.97 2.53 -5.05
CA SER A 30 19.53 2.80 -4.89
C SER A 30 18.70 1.51 -4.82
N LEU A 31 19.07 0.48 -5.60
CA LEU A 31 18.41 -0.83 -5.55
C LEU A 31 18.61 -1.53 -4.20
N ILE A 32 19.85 -1.55 -3.70
CA ILE A 32 20.19 -2.13 -2.39
C ILE A 32 19.47 -1.38 -1.28
N LEU A 33 19.49 -0.03 -1.33
CA LEU A 33 18.82 0.82 -0.35
C LEU A 33 17.31 0.55 -0.30
N GLY A 34 16.65 0.38 -1.46
CA GLY A 34 15.22 0.06 -1.51
C GLY A 34 14.88 -1.25 -0.80
N VAL A 35 15.71 -2.30 -0.96
CA VAL A 35 15.51 -3.58 -0.26
C VAL A 35 15.74 -3.43 1.24
N LEU A 36 16.76 -2.66 1.65
CA LEU A 36 17.06 -2.41 3.07
C LEU A 36 15.95 -1.63 3.78
N ILE A 37 15.43 -0.57 3.15
CA ILE A 37 14.29 0.21 3.66
C ILE A 37 13.07 -0.69 3.83
N ALA A 38 12.77 -1.51 2.82
CA ALA A 38 11.63 -2.41 2.88
C ALA A 38 11.76 -3.42 4.03
N ARG A 39 12.96 -3.99 4.24
CA ARG A 39 13.26 -4.90 5.35
C ARG A 39 13.04 -4.22 6.72
N VAL A 40 13.54 -3.00 6.90
CA VAL A 40 13.34 -2.24 8.15
C VAL A 40 11.86 -1.90 8.36
N ALA A 41 11.12 -1.62 7.30
CA ALA A 41 9.69 -1.37 7.34
C ALA A 41 8.83 -2.63 7.59
N GLY A 42 9.43 -3.83 7.69
CA GLY A 42 8.70 -5.10 7.80
C GLY A 42 7.91 -5.45 6.54
N THR A 43 8.19 -4.76 5.43
CA THR A 43 7.55 -5.00 4.14
C THR A 43 8.50 -5.82 3.28
N VAL A 44 8.08 -6.98 2.81
CA VAL A 44 8.83 -7.70 1.77
C VAL A 44 8.73 -6.87 0.50
N SER A 45 9.71 -5.97 0.33
CA SER A 45 10.06 -5.20 -0.86
C SER A 45 8.87 -4.82 -1.73
N LEU A 46 8.21 -3.70 -1.41
CA LEU A 46 7.36 -2.91 -2.33
C LEU A 46 6.72 -3.73 -3.45
N THR A 47 6.10 -4.86 -3.10
CA THR A 47 5.49 -5.68 -4.13
C THR A 47 4.25 -4.87 -4.46
N SER A 48 4.20 -4.24 -5.63
CA SER A 48 3.06 -3.42 -6.05
C SER A 48 1.74 -4.17 -5.86
N ASP A 49 1.78 -5.50 -5.92
CA ASP A 49 0.69 -6.42 -5.59
C ASP A 49 0.17 -6.29 -4.13
N SER A 50 1.06 -6.14 -3.14
CA SER A 50 0.66 -5.96 -1.73
C SER A 50 0.00 -4.60 -1.47
N MET A 51 0.47 -3.54 -2.13
CA MET A 51 -0.14 -2.20 -2.09
C MET A 51 -1.50 -2.18 -2.81
N LEU A 52 -1.61 -2.85 -3.97
CA LEU A 52 -2.89 -3.03 -4.66
C LEU A 52 -3.87 -3.83 -3.79
N ARG A 53 -3.43 -4.88 -3.12
CA ARG A 53 -4.30 -5.66 -2.23
C ARG A 53 -4.68 -4.91 -0.96
N SER A 54 -3.83 -4.05 -0.40
CA SER A 54 -4.18 -3.26 0.79
C SER A 54 -5.19 -2.16 0.46
N THR A 55 -5.02 -1.48 -0.68
CA THR A 55 -5.95 -0.47 -1.18
C THR A 55 -7.30 -1.08 -1.54
N LEU A 56 -7.33 -2.20 -2.25
CA LEU A 56 -8.56 -2.93 -2.56
C LEU A 56 -9.29 -3.42 -1.30
N ARG A 57 -8.54 -3.87 -0.27
CA ARG A 57 -9.13 -4.30 1.02
C ARG A 57 -9.67 -3.11 1.83
N SER A 58 -9.01 -1.94 1.75
CA SER A 58 -9.54 -0.71 2.35
C SER A 58 -10.79 -0.21 1.61
N ALA A 59 -10.84 -0.37 0.28
CA ALA A 59 -11.98 0.01 -0.55
C ALA A 59 -13.20 -0.91 -0.34
N SER A 60 -12.99 -2.21 -0.11
CA SER A 60 -14.07 -3.15 0.20
C SER A 60 -14.67 -2.96 1.59
N SER A 61 -13.97 -2.29 2.51
CA SER A 61 -14.44 -2.04 3.89
C SER A 61 -15.41 -0.84 4.00
N GLY A 62 -15.64 -0.10 2.90
CA GLY A 62 -16.35 1.19 2.91
C GLY A 62 -17.81 1.19 2.44
N SER A 63 -18.47 0.04 2.25
CA SER A 63 -19.84 -0.02 1.70
C SER A 63 -20.85 -0.75 2.61
N GLN A 64 -20.98 -0.28 3.85
CA GLN A 64 -22.19 -0.49 4.66
C GLN A 64 -22.50 0.79 5.45
N ARG A 65 -22.98 1.81 4.74
CA ARG A 65 -23.69 2.93 5.35
C ARG A 65 -25.17 2.80 5.04
N SER A 66 -25.87 2.16 5.97
CA SER A 66 -27.19 2.56 6.50
C SER A 66 -28.11 3.31 5.53
N ARG A 67 -28.89 2.58 4.73
CA ARG A 67 -30.22 3.04 4.32
C ARG A 67 -31.19 2.72 5.45
N GLY A 68 -31.13 3.56 6.48
CA GLY A 68 -32.08 3.61 7.56
C GLY A 68 -33.44 3.99 6.99
N SER A 69 -34.40 3.11 7.26
CA SER A 69 -35.82 3.28 7.03
C SER A 69 -36.34 4.52 7.76
N SER A 70 -36.98 5.44 7.05
CA SER A 70 -37.86 6.45 7.65
C SER A 70 -39.15 6.49 6.86
N SER A 71 -39.99 5.51 7.16
CA SER A 71 -41.44 5.54 7.04
C SER A 71 -41.96 6.85 7.62
N LEU A 72 -42.31 7.81 6.75
CA LEU A 72 -43.06 8.99 7.16
C LEU A 72 -44.55 8.62 7.12
N SER A 73 -44.99 8.07 8.26
CA SER A 73 -46.40 7.92 8.62
C SER A 73 -47.11 9.26 8.48
N ARG A 74 -47.91 9.42 7.43
CA ARG A 74 -48.94 10.45 7.34
C ARG A 74 -50.25 9.85 7.81
N HIS A 75 -50.54 9.99 9.11
CA HIS A 75 -51.88 9.84 9.65
C HIS A 75 -52.35 11.18 10.23
N SER A 76 -53.49 11.62 9.72
CA SER A 76 -54.57 12.33 10.40
C SER A 76 -54.42 13.78 10.86
N SER A 77 -55.60 14.42 10.87
CA SER A 77 -55.98 15.72 11.47
C SER A 77 -55.73 16.94 10.56
N THR A 78 -56.70 17.76 10.16
CA THR A 78 -58.00 18.12 10.76
C THR A 78 -58.87 18.88 9.74
N ARG A 79 -60.18 18.59 9.71
CA ARG A 79 -61.28 19.43 9.18
C ARG A 79 -61.31 20.78 9.88
N ILE A 80 -61.41 21.93 9.17
CA ILE A 80 -62.16 23.17 9.53
C ILE A 80 -62.38 23.96 8.21
N ILE A 81 -63.58 24.02 7.62
CA ILE A 81 -64.65 25.06 7.69
C ILE A 81 -64.19 26.50 7.36
N ALA A 82 -64.56 27.00 6.18
CA ALA A 82 -65.04 28.36 5.91
C ALA A 82 -65.69 28.38 4.52
#